data_AF-H0R2S6-F1
#
_entry.id   AF-H0R2S6-F1
#
_cell.length_a   1.000
_cell.length_b   1.000
_cell.length_c   1.000
_cell.angle_alpha   90.00
_cell.angle_beta   90.00
_cell.angle_gamma   90.00
#
_symmetry.space_group_name_H-M   'P 1'
#
loop_
_entity.id
_entity.type
_entity.pdbx_description
1 polymer ?
#
loop_
_entity_poly.entity_id
_entity_poly.type
_entity_poly.pdbx_seq_one_letter_code
_entity_poly.pdbx_strand_id
1 'polypeptide(L)'
;MTDENEVQIHDRQAFLDSIAAIDAVRGSVDLAGLETIPGATDGSPTAATVARIIADAQKQIAASDLAIAGIVTDLRAIYTEATGADTTGETGVLEA
;
A
#
# COMPACT_ATOMS: atom_id res chain seq x y z
N MET A 1 17.76 2.55 -30.11
CA MET A 1 17.94 3.96 -29.77
C MET A 1 16.77 4.26 -28.84
N THR A 2 16.99 4.22 -27.53
CA THR A 2 16.00 4.71 -26.56
C THR A 2 16.08 6.22 -26.64
N ASP A 3 15.02 6.88 -27.09
CA ASP A 3 15.01 8.33 -27.21
C ASP A 3 15.28 8.93 -25.83
N GLU A 4 16.20 9.90 -25.77
CA GLU A 4 16.58 10.58 -24.52
C GLU A 4 15.41 11.38 -23.87
N ASN A 5 14.22 11.35 -24.49
CA ASN A 5 12.99 12.02 -24.06
C ASN A 5 11.84 11.04 -23.70
N GLU A 6 12.05 9.72 -23.72
CA GLU A 6 11.00 8.75 -23.33
C GLU A 6 10.82 8.74 -21.81
N VAL A 7 9.76 9.40 -21.31
CA VAL A 7 9.34 9.26 -19.91
C VAL A 7 8.61 7.91 -19.79
N GLN A 8 9.37 6.83 -19.72
CA GLN A 8 8.82 5.49 -19.59
C GLN A 8 9.29 4.79 -18.33
N ILE A 9 8.34 4.13 -17.66
CA ILE A 9 8.67 3.12 -16.66
C ILE A 9 9.29 1.95 -17.43
N HIS A 10 10.61 1.78 -17.26
CA HIS A 10 11.42 0.81 -18.01
C HIS A 10 10.86 -0.62 -17.99
N ASP A 11 10.29 -1.02 -16.84
CA ASP A 11 9.57 -2.28 -16.68
C ASP A 11 8.18 -2.03 -16.06
N ARG A 12 7.20 -1.75 -16.93
CA ARG A 12 5.81 -1.45 -16.53
C ARG A 12 5.19 -2.61 -15.75
N GLN A 13 5.47 -3.86 -16.15
CA GLN A 13 4.87 -5.02 -15.52
C GLN A 13 5.45 -5.24 -14.12
N ALA A 14 6.79 -5.20 -13.97
CA ALA A 14 7.42 -5.33 -12.65
C ALA A 14 6.99 -4.21 -11.69
N PHE A 15 6.74 -2.99 -12.21
CA PHE A 15 6.19 -1.90 -11.40
C PHE A 15 4.77 -2.17 -10.91
N LEU A 16 3.88 -2.64 -11.80
CA LEU A 16 2.51 -3.03 -11.43
C LEU A 16 2.49 -4.22 -10.46
N ASP A 17 3.37 -5.20 -10.67
CA ASP A 17 3.53 -6.35 -9.78
C ASP A 17 4.00 -5.89 -8.38
N SER A 18 4.90 -4.90 -8.31
CA SER A 18 5.34 -4.30 -7.05
C SER A 18 4.19 -3.59 -6.33
N ILE A 19 3.35 -2.83 -7.04
CA ILE A 19 2.14 -2.22 -6.46
C ILE A 19 1.20 -3.31 -5.92
N ALA A 20 0.98 -4.37 -6.69
CA ALA A 20 0.12 -5.48 -6.27
C ALA A 20 0.67 -6.20 -5.02
N ALA A 21 1.99 -6.40 -4.95
CA ALA A 21 2.64 -6.99 -3.79
C ALA A 21 2.50 -6.11 -2.54
N ILE A 22 2.60 -4.78 -2.67
CA ILE A 22 2.38 -3.84 -1.56
C ILE A 22 0.91 -3.86 -1.12
N ASP A 23 -0.04 -3.84 -2.05
CA ASP A 23 -1.49 -3.88 -1.74
C ASP A 23 -1.87 -5.20 -1.05
N ALA A 24 -1.22 -6.32 -1.39
CA ALA A 24 -1.46 -7.62 -0.77
C ALA A 24 -1.06 -7.69 0.71
N VAL A 25 -0.20 -6.78 1.20
CA VAL A 25 0.16 -6.71 2.62
C VAL A 25 -1.00 -6.14 3.45
N ARG A 26 -1.87 -5.33 2.85
CA ARG A 26 -3.02 -4.73 3.52
C ARG A 26 -3.98 -5.81 4.02
N GLY A 27 -4.40 -5.71 5.28
CA GLY A 27 -5.32 -6.66 5.89
C GLY A 27 -4.77 -8.08 6.06
N SER A 28 -3.46 -8.27 5.88
CA SER A 28 -2.79 -9.57 6.08
C SER A 28 -2.72 -9.99 7.55
N VAL A 29 -2.91 -9.05 8.48
CA VAL A 29 -2.88 -9.31 9.91
C VAL A 29 -4.27 -9.75 10.39
N ASP A 30 -4.34 -10.96 10.94
CA ASP A 30 -5.56 -11.47 11.57
C ASP A 30 -5.82 -10.76 12.91
N LEU A 31 -6.73 -9.79 12.89
CA LEU A 31 -7.16 -9.05 14.07
C LEU A 31 -7.96 -9.90 15.05
N ALA A 32 -8.64 -10.96 14.59
CA ALA A 32 -9.42 -11.83 15.46
C ALA A 32 -8.50 -12.65 16.37
N GLY A 33 -7.32 -13.04 15.88
CA GLY A 33 -6.28 -13.67 16.68
C GLY A 33 -5.88 -12.83 17.89
N LEU A 34 -5.85 -11.50 17.78
CA LEU A 34 -5.50 -10.60 18.88
C LEU A 34 -6.55 -10.60 20.01
N GLU A 35 -7.82 -10.86 19.69
CA GLU A 35 -8.90 -10.95 20.68
C GLU A 35 -8.82 -12.23 21.53
N THR A 36 -8.08 -13.24 21.05
CA THR A 36 -7.91 -14.52 21.74
C THR A 36 -6.72 -14.55 22.71
N ILE A 37 -5.97 -13.44 22.83
CA ILE A 37 -4.80 -13.37 23.70
C ILE A 37 -5.23 -13.56 25.17
N PRO A 38 -4.73 -14.62 25.85
CA PRO A 38 -5.00 -14.84 27.26
C PRO A 38 -4.57 -13.65 28.11
N GLY A 39 -5.32 -13.37 29.17
CA GLY A 39 -5.07 -12.20 30.00
C GLY A 39 -5.92 -10.99 29.64
N ALA A 40 -6.50 -10.86 28.44
CA ALA A 40 -7.29 -9.67 28.09
C ALA A 40 -8.66 -9.60 28.79
N THR A 41 -9.27 -10.76 29.04
CA THR A 41 -10.67 -10.89 29.49
C THR A 41 -10.84 -11.87 30.66
N ASP A 42 -9.74 -12.37 31.23
CA ASP A 42 -9.75 -13.44 32.23
C ASP A 42 -9.94 -12.95 33.68
N GLY A 43 -10.18 -11.66 33.87
CA GLY A 43 -10.37 -11.04 35.19
C GLY A 43 -9.08 -10.92 36.02
N SER A 44 -7.92 -11.20 35.43
CA SER A 44 -6.63 -11.01 36.10
C SER A 44 -6.34 -9.53 36.41
N PRO A 45 -5.49 -9.21 37.41
CA PRO A 45 -5.06 -7.84 37.68
C PRO A 45 -4.40 -7.14 36.48
N THR A 46 -3.88 -7.92 35.53
CA THR A 46 -3.25 -7.44 34.29
C THR A 46 -4.25 -7.20 33.16
N ALA A 47 -5.52 -7.60 33.31
CA ALA A 47 -6.43 -7.68 32.18
C ALA A 47 -6.70 -6.36 31.48
N ALA A 48 -6.90 -5.29 32.24
CA ALA A 48 -7.06 -3.95 31.67
C ALA A 48 -5.82 -3.49 30.87
N THR A 49 -4.62 -3.88 31.31
CA THR A 49 -3.38 -3.54 30.61
C THR A 49 -3.25 -4.32 29.31
N VAL A 50 -3.52 -5.63 29.34
CA VAL A 50 -3.47 -6.49 28.16
C VAL A 50 -4.51 -6.05 27.12
N ALA A 51 -5.74 -5.77 27.54
CA ALA A 51 -6.80 -5.27 26.67
C ALA A 51 -6.42 -3.94 26.00
N ARG A 52 -5.77 -3.02 26.72
CA ARG A 52 -5.27 -1.76 26.15
C ARG A 52 -4.19 -1.98 25.09
N ILE A 53 -3.23 -2.86 25.36
CA ILE A 53 -2.16 -3.19 24.40
C ILE A 53 -2.75 -3.78 23.12
N ILE A 54 -3.74 -4.67 23.24
CA ILE A 54 -4.46 -5.26 22.09
C ILE A 54 -5.18 -4.18 21.29
N ALA A 55 -5.93 -3.30 21.96
CA ALA A 55 -6.64 -2.20 21.30
C ALA A 55 -5.67 -1.23 20.59
N ASP A 56 -4.52 -0.95 21.20
CA ASP A 56 -3.49 -0.11 20.59
C ASP A 56 -2.84 -0.78 19.38
N ALA A 57 -2.61 -2.11 19.42
CA ALA A 57 -2.13 -2.87 18.28
C ALA A 57 -3.13 -2.89 17.12
N GLN A 58 -4.42 -3.14 17.40
CA GLN A 58 -5.49 -3.11 16.39
C GLN A 58 -5.57 -1.73 15.69
N LYS A 59 -5.44 -0.63 16.46
CA LYS A 59 -5.40 0.73 15.88
C LYS A 59 -4.19 0.96 15.00
N GLN A 60 -3.01 0.50 15.42
CA GLN A 60 -1.79 0.65 14.62
C GLN A 60 -1.88 -0.12 13.31
N ILE A 61 -2.41 -1.35 13.34
CA ILE A 61 -2.62 -2.16 12.13
C ILE A 61 -3.58 -1.45 11.17
N ALA A 62 -4.72 -0.95 11.66
CA ALA A 62 -5.67 -0.20 10.83
C ALA A 62 -5.05 1.07 10.22
N ALA A 63 -4.19 1.77 10.98
CA ALA A 63 -3.47 2.95 10.47
C ALA A 63 -2.44 2.56 9.40
N SER A 64 -1.74 1.43 9.56
CA SER A 64 -0.82 0.89 8.56
C SER A 64 -1.55 0.51 7.27
N ASP A 65 -2.71 -0.16 7.37
CA ASP A 65 -3.54 -0.51 6.21
C ASP A 65 -3.98 0.72 5.42
N LEU A 66 -4.35 1.80 6.12
CA LEU A 66 -4.70 3.07 5.50
C LEU A 66 -3.49 3.71 4.80
N ALA A 67 -2.32 3.71 5.44
CA ALA A 67 -1.10 4.24 4.87
C ALA A 67 -0.67 3.48 3.60
N ILE A 68 -0.75 2.15 3.62
CA ILE A 68 -0.49 1.29 2.45
C ILE A 68 -1.44 1.63 1.32
N ALA A 69 -2.74 1.79 1.60
CA ALA A 69 -3.72 2.18 0.58
C ALA A 69 -3.41 3.55 -0.06
N GLY A 70 -2.94 4.51 0.75
CA GLY A 70 -2.46 5.81 0.25
C GLY A 70 -1.27 5.66 -0.69
N ILE A 71 -0.24 4.93 -0.27
CA ILE A 71 0.97 4.67 -1.07
C ILE A 71 0.61 3.98 -2.40
N VAL A 72 -0.27 2.97 -2.38
CA VAL A 72 -0.74 2.29 -3.59
C VAL A 72 -1.46 3.25 -4.53
N THR A 73 -2.26 4.17 -3.99
CA THR A 73 -2.95 5.20 -4.78
C THR A 73 -1.95 6.13 -5.45
N ASP A 74 -0.97 6.64 -4.69
CA ASP A 74 0.06 7.54 -5.21
C ASP A 74 0.93 6.87 -6.29
N LEU A 75 1.33 5.61 -6.08
CA LEU A 75 2.10 4.85 -7.06
C LEU A 75 1.32 4.61 -8.36
N ARG A 76 0.00 4.37 -8.28
CA ARG A 76 -0.86 4.26 -9.47
C ARG A 76 -1.05 5.60 -10.18
N ALA A 77 -1.10 6.71 -9.44
CA ALA A 77 -1.14 8.04 -10.02
C ALA A 77 0.16 8.32 -10.79
N ILE A 78 1.32 8.05 -10.20
CA ILE A 78 2.63 8.17 -10.86
C ILE A 78 2.68 7.32 -12.14
N TYR A 79 2.20 6.07 -12.09
CA TYR A 79 2.11 5.22 -13.27
C TYR A 79 1.27 5.87 -14.39
N THR A 80 0.12 6.43 -14.02
CA THR A 80 -0.81 7.07 -14.97
C THR A 80 -0.21 8.34 -15.56
N GLU A 81 0.44 9.17 -14.75
CA GLU A 81 1.10 10.39 -15.21
C GLU A 81 2.28 10.08 -16.14
N ALA A 82 3.14 9.12 -15.78
CA ALA A 82 4.27 8.71 -16.61
C ALA A 82 3.82 8.17 -17.98
N THR A 83 2.81 7.29 -18.00
CA THR A 83 2.27 6.72 -19.24
C THR A 83 1.46 7.73 -20.08
N GLY A 84 0.78 8.67 -19.43
CA GLY A 84 0.04 9.74 -20.10
C GLY A 84 0.95 10.79 -20.74
N ALA A 85 2.06 11.15 -20.08
CA ALA A 85 3.08 12.05 -20.63
C ALA A 85 3.73 11.48 -21.90
N ASP A 86 4.01 10.17 -21.89
CA ASP A 86 4.54 9.42 -23.04
C ASP A 86 3.59 9.48 -24.25
N THR A 87 2.30 9.17 -24.03
CA THR A 87 1.27 9.21 -25.10
C THR A 87 1.10 10.62 -25.69
N THR A 88 1.20 11.65 -24.85
CA THR A 88 1.09 13.05 -25.27
C THR A 88 2.32 13.50 -26.07
N GLY A 89 3.51 13.08 -25.65
CA GLY A 89 4.76 13.32 -26.36
C GLY A 89 4.76 12.65 -27.73
N GLU A 90 4.35 11.38 -27.82
CA GLU A 90 4.25 10.63 -29.07
C GLU A 90 3.26 11.29 -30.05
N THR A 91 2.10 11.73 -29.56
CA THR A 91 1.12 12.47 -30.38
C THR A 91 1.69 13.79 -30.90
N GLY A 92 2.37 14.56 -30.05
CA GLY A 92 2.96 15.84 -30.44
C GLY A 92 4.11 15.75 -31.45
N VAL A 93 4.86 14.64 -31.46
CA VAL A 93 5.89 14.36 -32.48
C VAL A 93 5.27 13.91 -33.80
N LEU A 94 4.18 13.12 -33.76
CA LEU A 94 3.50 12.65 -34.98
C LEU A 94 2.70 13.75 -35.70
N GLU A 95 2.26 14.79 -34.97
CA GLU A 95 1.51 15.93 -35.52
C GLU A 95 2.40 17.11 -35.96
N ALA A 96 3.70 17.09 -35.66
CA ALA A 96 4.67 18.16 -35.99
C ALA A 96 5.48 17.85 -37.27
#